data_AF-A0A970TYH9-F1
#
_entry.id   AF-A0A970TYH9-F1
#
_cell.length_a   1.000
_cell.length_b   1.000
_cell.length_c   1.000
_cell.angle_alpha   90.00
_cell.angle_beta   90.00
_cell.angle_gamma   90.00
#
_symmetry.space_group_name_H-M   'P 1'
#
loop_
_entity.id
_entity.type
_entity.pdbx_description
1 polymer ?
#
loop_
_entity_poly.entity_id
_entity_poly.type
_entity_poly.pdbx_seq_one_letter_code
_entity_poly.pdbx_strand_id
1 'polypeptide(L)'
;MEAQFEAFCTTWFHPVLSRVFHPINTLLNPVYQPWATLVALVFFFGTMLWVCVILKESYVNLERPNNRWYTDLRLWTILSMLPHVFVYYYFR
;
A
#
# COMPACT_ATOMS: atom_id res chain seq x y z
N MET A 1 15.72 4.98 16.18
CA MET A 1 14.35 5.36 15.79
C MET A 1 13.64 4.17 15.15
N GLU A 2 14.28 3.46 14.22
CA GLU A 2 13.76 2.22 13.58
C GLU A 2 13.38 1.12 14.58
N ALA A 3 14.26 0.76 15.53
CA ALA A 3 13.99 -0.30 16.50
C ALA A 3 12.77 -0.05 17.42
N GLN A 4 12.49 1.20 17.77
CA GLN A 4 11.33 1.56 18.59
C GLN A 4 10.03 1.51 17.79
N PHE A 5 10.11 1.87 16.50
CA PHE A 5 9.00 1.78 15.57
C PHE A 5 8.65 0.32 15.24
N GLU A 6 9.67 -0.52 15.02
CA GLU A 6 9.50 -1.97 14.85
C GLU A 6 8.86 -2.63 16.07
N ALA A 7 9.32 -2.29 17.27
CA ALA A 7 8.73 -2.79 18.52
C ALA A 7 7.26 -2.37 18.69
N PHE A 8 6.92 -1.13 18.34
CA PHE A 8 5.54 -0.65 18.38
C PHE A 8 4.65 -1.43 17.40
N CYS A 9 5.09 -1.58 16.16
CA CYS A 9 4.29 -2.23 15.13
C CYS A 9 4.14 -3.73 15.35
N THR A 10 5.19 -4.41 15.81
CA THR A 10 5.12 -5.83 16.20
C THR A 10 4.20 -6.04 17.40
N THR A 11 4.16 -5.12 18.35
CA THR A 11 3.28 -5.26 19.53
C THR A 11 1.80 -5.10 19.18
N TRP A 12 1.46 -4.13 18.33
CA TRP A 12 0.06 -3.78 18.06
C TRP A 12 -0.52 -4.43 16.80
N PHE A 13 0.24 -4.50 15.72
CA PHE A 13 -0.27 -4.96 14.42
C PHE A 13 -0.05 -6.45 14.18
N HIS A 14 1.06 -7.03 14.68
CA HIS A 14 1.35 -8.45 14.51
C HIS A 14 0.24 -9.40 15.01
N PRO A 15 -0.35 -9.24 16.22
CA PRO A 15 -1.35 -10.20 16.70
C PRO A 15 -2.64 -10.21 15.86
N VAL A 16 -3.00 -9.07 15.28
CA VAL A 16 -4.19 -8.94 14.43
C VAL A 16 -3.91 -9.47 13.02
N LEU A 17 -2.79 -9.04 12.44
CA LEU A 17 -2.46 -9.36 11.05
C LEU A 17 -2.02 -10.82 10.90
N SER A 18 -1.23 -11.37 11.81
CA SER A 18 -0.78 -12.78 11.75
C SER A 18 -1.93 -13.77 11.64
N ARG A 19 -3.08 -13.48 12.25
CA ARG A 19 -4.28 -14.34 12.17
C ARG A 19 -4.84 -14.47 10.76
N VAL A 20 -4.68 -13.44 9.94
CA VAL A 20 -5.13 -13.41 8.55
C VAL A 20 -4.02 -13.89 7.61
N PHE A 21 -2.77 -13.51 7.87
CA PHE A 21 -1.64 -13.80 6.99
C PHE A 21 -1.07 -15.21 7.14
N HIS A 22 -1.13 -15.85 8.32
CA HIS A 22 -0.65 -17.24 8.49
C HIS A 22 -1.30 -18.26 7.53
N PRO A 23 -2.65 -18.34 7.43
CA PRO A 23 -3.29 -19.31 6.53
C PRO A 23 -2.95 -19.01 5.07
N ILE A 24 -2.86 -17.74 4.70
CA ILE A 24 -2.48 -17.29 3.36
C ILE A 24 -1.04 -17.72 3.05
N ASN A 25 -0.10 -17.45 3.96
CA ASN A 25 1.30 -17.83 3.78
C ASN A 25 1.47 -19.35 3.68
N THR A 26 0.76 -20.14 4.48
CA THR A 26 0.81 -21.61 4.37
C THR A 26 0.28 -22.13 3.03
N LEU A 27 -0.71 -21.44 2.44
CA LEU A 27 -1.25 -21.78 1.13
C LEU A 27 -0.33 -21.35 -0.01
N LEU A 28 0.37 -20.21 0.11
CA LEU A 28 1.26 -19.68 -0.93
C LEU A 28 2.69 -20.21 -0.86
N ASN A 29 3.14 -20.76 0.28
CA ASN A 29 4.48 -21.32 0.45
C ASN A 29 4.91 -22.30 -0.66
N PRO A 30 4.04 -23.20 -1.19
CA PRO A 30 4.41 -24.12 -2.26
C PRO A 30 4.67 -23.43 -3.61
N VAL A 31 4.13 -22.22 -3.81
CA VAL A 31 4.21 -21.44 -5.05
C VAL A 31 5.10 -20.21 -4.86
N TYR A 32 5.88 -20.15 -3.78
CA TYR A 32 6.67 -18.98 -3.45
C TYR A 32 7.66 -18.65 -4.58
N GLN A 33 7.45 -17.50 -5.20
CA GLN A 33 8.31 -16.96 -6.25
C GLN A 33 9.07 -15.75 -5.69
N PRO A 34 10.42 -15.77 -5.65
CA PRO A 34 11.21 -14.69 -5.06
C PRO A 34 11.04 -13.34 -5.79
N TRP A 35 10.55 -13.36 -7.03
CA TRP A 35 10.28 -12.18 -7.85
C TRP A 35 8.90 -11.58 -7.62
N ALA A 36 7.97 -12.30 -6.98
CA ALA A 36 6.59 -11.85 -6.81
C ALA A 36 6.50 -10.54 -6.03
N THR A 37 7.28 -10.41 -4.96
CA THR A 37 7.35 -9.18 -4.16
C THR A 37 7.88 -8.00 -4.97
N LEU A 38 8.93 -8.22 -5.77
CA LEU A 38 9.50 -7.17 -6.62
C LEU A 38 8.48 -6.69 -7.67
N VAL A 39 7.82 -7.63 -8.34
CA VAL A 39 6.78 -7.32 -9.34
C VAL A 39 5.62 -6.59 -8.69
N ALA A 40 5.14 -7.04 -7.52
CA ALA A 40 4.06 -6.38 -6.79
C ALA A 40 4.41 -4.94 -6.40
N LEU A 41 5.63 -4.70 -5.91
CA LEU A 41 6.10 -3.35 -5.59
C LEU A 41 6.20 -2.46 -6.84
N VAL A 42 6.76 -2.98 -7.94
CA VAL A 42 6.86 -2.24 -9.21
C VAL A 42 5.47 -1.86 -9.73
N PHE A 43 4.52 -2.81 -9.71
CA PHE A 43 3.14 -2.52 -10.08
C PHE A 43 2.52 -1.48 -9.17
N PHE A 44 2.67 -1.61 -7.86
CA PHE A 44 2.12 -0.66 -6.90
C PHE A 44 2.64 0.76 -7.12
N PHE A 45 3.97 0.95 -7.13
CA PHE A 45 4.57 2.27 -7.35
C PHE A 45 4.28 2.81 -8.75
N GLY A 46 4.28 1.94 -9.77
CA GLY A 46 3.92 2.31 -11.14
C GLY A 46 2.48 2.82 -11.24
N THR A 47 1.53 2.17 -10.57
CA THR A 47 0.15 2.63 -10.49
C THR A 47 0.03 3.96 -9.73
N MET A 48 0.72 4.13 -8.60
CA MET A 48 0.70 5.39 -7.86
C MET A 48 1.26 6.56 -8.69
N LEU A 49 2.36 6.33 -9.42
CA LEU A 49 2.93 7.33 -10.34
C LEU A 49 1.95 7.65 -11.47
N TRP A 50 1.31 6.64 -12.05
CA TRP A 50 0.29 6.83 -13.09
C TRP A 50 -0.90 7.65 -12.58
N VAL A 51 -1.41 7.35 -11.39
CA VAL A 51 -2.50 8.12 -10.75
C VAL A 51 -2.09 9.58 -10.53
N CYS A 52 -0.84 9.84 -10.15
CA CYS A 52 -0.37 11.19 -9.89
C CYS A 52 -0.13 12.02 -11.17
N VAL A 53 0.43 11.40 -12.22
CA VAL A 53 0.99 12.13 -13.38
C VAL A 53 0.15 11.96 -14.64
N ILE A 54 -0.39 10.77 -14.88
CA ILE A 54 -1.01 10.40 -16.16
C ILE A 54 -2.54 10.50 -16.09
N LEU A 55 -3.14 10.17 -14.93
CA LEU A 55 -4.57 10.22 -14.74
C LEU A 55 -5.08 11.67 -14.76
N LYS A 56 -5.89 12.00 -15.77
CA LYS A 56 -6.49 13.34 -15.88
C LYS A 56 -7.42 13.59 -14.70
N GLU A 57 -7.27 14.78 -14.12
CA GLU A 57 -8.04 15.23 -12.98
C GLU A 57 -9.55 15.16 -13.22
N SER A 58 -9.97 15.45 -14.45
CA SER A 58 -11.37 15.47 -14.87
C SER A 58 -12.07 14.12 -14.75
N TYR A 59 -11.37 12.99 -14.65
CA TYR A 59 -12.01 11.69 -14.46
C TYR A 59 -12.36 11.41 -13.00
N VAL A 60 -11.63 11.99 -12.06
CA VAL A 60 -11.76 11.68 -10.62
C VAL A 60 -12.44 12.82 -9.86
N ASN A 61 -12.22 14.05 -10.29
CA ASN A 61 -12.71 15.26 -9.62
C ASN A 61 -13.85 15.94 -10.40
N LEU A 62 -14.81 15.15 -10.94
CA LEU A 62 -15.91 15.64 -11.78
C LEU A 62 -16.81 16.67 -11.09
N GLU A 63 -17.01 16.55 -9.77
CA GLU A 63 -17.95 17.37 -8.98
C GLU A 63 -17.26 18.21 -7.91
N ARG A 64 -15.96 18.49 -8.09
CA ARG A 64 -15.15 19.19 -7.08
C ARG A 64 -15.60 20.65 -6.93
N PRO A 65 -16.05 21.08 -5.73
CA PRO A 65 -16.54 22.45 -5.52
C PRO A 65 -15.43 23.50 -5.44
N ASN A 66 -14.17 23.11 -5.21
CA ASN A 66 -13.07 24.04 -5.03
C ASN A 66 -11.78 23.52 -5.65
N ASN A 67 -11.08 24.29 -6.48
CA ASN A 67 -9.86 23.87 -7.17
C ASN A 67 -8.59 23.96 -6.27
N ARG A 68 -8.57 23.30 -5.10
CA ARG A 68 -7.38 23.24 -4.22
C ARG A 68 -6.76 21.85 -4.12
N TRP A 69 -5.44 21.80 -3.93
CA TRP A 69 -4.65 20.58 -3.85
C TRP A 69 -5.16 19.55 -2.82
N TYR A 70 -5.63 20.00 -1.65
CA TYR A 70 -6.18 19.10 -0.61
C TYR A 70 -7.56 18.52 -0.95
N THR A 71 -8.21 18.96 -2.02
CA THR A 71 -9.47 18.37 -2.51
C THR A 71 -9.23 17.41 -3.68
N ASP A 72 -7.98 17.20 -4.08
CA ASP A 72 -7.66 16.29 -5.16
C ASP A 72 -7.71 14.84 -4.67
N LEU A 73 -8.70 14.08 -5.14
CA LEU A 73 -8.85 12.68 -4.78
C LEU A 73 -7.67 11.82 -5.24
N ARG A 74 -6.90 12.25 -6.26
CA ARG A 74 -5.70 11.51 -6.71
C ARG A 74 -4.64 11.47 -5.62
N LEU A 75 -4.38 12.59 -4.95
CA LEU A 75 -3.43 12.68 -3.85
C LEU A 75 -3.90 11.90 -2.63
N TRP A 76 -5.20 11.99 -2.30
CA TRP A 76 -5.78 11.19 -1.23
C TRP A 76 -5.74 9.69 -1.51
N THR A 77 -5.92 9.29 -2.77
CA THR A 77 -5.81 7.89 -3.18
C THR A 77 -4.40 7.38 -2.90
N ILE A 78 -3.37 8.11 -3.30
CA ILE A 78 -1.97 7.75 -3.02
C ILE A 78 -1.74 7.68 -1.50
N LEU A 79 -2.17 8.70 -0.75
CA LEU A 79 -2.00 8.75 0.70
C LEU A 79 -2.67 7.55 1.41
N SER A 80 -3.88 7.18 0.97
CA SER A 80 -4.63 6.03 1.51
C SER A 80 -4.03 4.68 1.13
N MET A 81 -3.31 4.61 0.00
CA MET A 81 -2.71 3.39 -0.51
C MET A 81 -1.31 3.15 0.08
N LEU A 82 -0.55 4.20 0.41
CA LEU A 82 0.80 4.11 0.99
C LEU A 82 0.92 3.14 2.18
N PRO A 83 -0.05 3.05 3.12
CA PRO A 83 0.01 2.08 4.20
C PRO A 83 0.11 0.61 3.76
N HIS A 84 -0.34 0.26 2.55
CA HIS A 84 -0.22 -1.10 2.04
C HIS A 84 1.23 -1.51 1.82
N VAL A 85 2.12 -0.55 1.60
CA VAL A 85 3.56 -0.80 1.50
C VAL A 85 4.10 -1.41 2.80
N PHE A 86 3.54 -1.05 3.96
CA PHE A 86 3.95 -1.64 5.24
C PHE A 86 3.72 -3.15 5.30
N VAL A 87 2.69 -3.66 4.63
CA VAL A 87 2.43 -5.11 4.58
C VAL A 87 3.59 -5.83 3.89
N TYR A 88 4.15 -5.26 2.81
CA TYR A 88 5.30 -5.86 2.12
C TYR A 88 6.60 -5.82 2.94
N TYR A 89 6.76 -4.85 3.84
CA TYR A 89 7.93 -4.79 4.74
C TYR A 89 7.78 -5.69 5.97
N TYR A 90 6.58 -5.78 6.56
CA TYR A 90 6.35 -6.55 7.79
C TYR A 90 6.13 -8.06 7.57
N PHE A 91 5.64 -8.47 6.39
CA PHE A 91 5.33 -9.87 6.09
C PHE A 91 6.27 -10.49 5.06
N ARG A 92 7.50 -9.98 4.96
CA ARG A 92 8.58 -10.70 4.28
C ARG A 92 8.94 -11.97 5.03
#